data_AF-A0A139L7I5-F1
#
_entry.id   AF-A0A139L7I5-F1
#
_cell.length_a   1.000
_cell.length_b   1.000
_cell.length_c   1.000
_cell.angle_alpha   90.00
_cell.angle_beta   90.00
_cell.angle_gamma   90.00
#
_symmetry.space_group_name_H-M   'P 1'
#
loop_
_entity.id
_entity.type
_entity.pdbx_description
1 polymer ?
#
loop_
_entity_poly.entity_id
_entity_poly.type
_entity_poly.pdbx_seq_one_letter_code
_entity_poly.pdbx_strand_id
1 'polypeptide(L)'
;ALYNSGVKGSTVEEQANVCLALLMGYSASFVDHGEKQKHIQEVLDCCWDILDVLPASLLKLRLLTACYGEVFDEPLADEGRAIITSWDSTSLTSDQQEAIAEFQNVVDNPYPWEEIEE
;
A
#
# COMPACT_ATOMS: atom_id res chain seq x y z
N ALA A 1 19.54 -0.28 10.08
CA ALA A 1 19.70 -1.70 10.45
C ALA A 1 18.35 -2.38 10.67
N LEU A 2 17.47 -2.37 9.67
CA LEU A 2 16.21 -3.13 9.63
C LEU A 2 16.24 -4.25 8.57
N TYR A 3 17.28 -4.23 7.71
CA TYR A 3 17.32 -5.00 6.47
C TYR A 3 17.88 -6.43 6.63
N ASN A 4 18.52 -6.75 7.77
CA ASN A 4 19.17 -8.06 8.00
C ASN A 4 18.31 -9.07 8.79
N SER A 5 17.05 -8.75 9.10
CA SER A 5 16.10 -9.73 9.62
C SER A 5 15.11 -10.03 8.50
N GLY A 6 15.45 -11.00 7.64
CA GLY A 6 14.52 -11.52 6.65
C GLY A 6 13.14 -11.67 7.30
N VAL A 7 12.17 -11.00 6.69
CA VAL A 7 10.74 -10.95 7.00
C VAL A 7 10.35 -12.01 8.04
N LYS A 8 10.51 -11.66 9.32
CA LYS A 8 10.28 -12.54 10.47
C LYS A 8 9.02 -12.11 11.23
N GLY A 9 8.01 -11.66 10.50
CA GLY A 9 6.64 -11.80 10.99
C GLY A 9 6.33 -13.29 11.04
N SER A 10 5.91 -13.79 12.19
CA SER A 10 5.45 -15.18 12.34
C SER A 10 4.12 -15.41 11.61
N THR A 11 3.37 -14.33 11.35
CA THR A 11 2.10 -14.33 10.63
C THR A 11 2.17 -13.42 9.41
N VAL A 12 1.32 -13.71 8.41
CA VAL A 12 1.17 -12.90 7.19
C VAL A 12 0.82 -11.44 7.52
N GLU A 13 0.02 -11.20 8.57
CA GLU A 13 -0.36 -9.86 9.00
C GLU A 13 0.82 -9.06 9.56
N GLU A 14 1.72 -9.70 10.31
CA GLU A 14 2.94 -9.04 10.81
C GLU A 14 3.86 -8.66 9.64
N GLN A 15 3.97 -9.54 8.64
CA GLN A 15 4.77 -9.27 7.44
C GLN A 15 4.17 -8.12 6.63
N ALA A 16 2.84 -8.10 6.45
CA ALA A 16 2.12 -7.01 5.78
C ALA A 16 2.34 -5.66 6.48
N ASN A 17 2.29 -5.62 7.81
CA ASN A 17 2.56 -4.40 8.58
C ASN A 17 4.00 -3.91 8.42
N VAL A 18 4.98 -4.82 8.39
CA VAL A 18 6.39 -4.47 8.16
C VAL A 18 6.57 -3.90 6.75
N CYS A 19 6.00 -4.55 5.73
CA CYS A 19 6.08 -4.07 4.35
C CYS A 19 5.43 -2.68 4.20
N LEU A 20 4.24 -2.48 4.77
CA LEU A 20 3.56 -1.19 4.76
C LEU A 20 4.42 -0.09 5.39
N ALA A 21 4.99 -0.35 6.57
CA ALA A 21 5.85 0.62 7.27
C ALA A 21 7.12 0.94 6.47
N LEU A 22 7.70 -0.04 5.78
CA LEU A 22 8.86 0.16 4.92
C LEU A 22 8.50 1.02 3.69
N LEU A 23 7.42 0.70 2.97
CA LEU A 23 6.98 1.49 1.81
C LEU A 23 6.70 2.95 2.20
N MET A 24 5.95 3.17 3.29
CA MET A 24 5.67 4.53 3.81
C MET A 24 6.95 5.26 4.25
N GLY A 25 7.91 4.54 4.85
CA GLY A 25 9.20 5.10 5.26
C GLY A 25 10.07 5.51 4.07
N TYR A 26 10.05 4.71 3.00
CA TYR A 26 10.77 5.05 1.77
C TYR A 26 10.11 6.18 1.00
N SER A 27 8.78 6.20 0.89
CA SER A 27 8.06 7.29 0.22
C SER A 27 8.27 8.64 0.93
N ALA A 28 8.34 8.66 2.27
CA ALA A 28 8.64 9.87 3.05
C ALA A 28 10.12 10.32 3.00
N SER A 29 11.05 9.46 2.60
CA SER A 29 12.48 9.80 2.54
C SER A 29 12.84 10.51 1.22
N PHE A 30 13.28 11.77 1.32
CA PHE A 30 13.77 12.57 0.19
C PHE A 30 15.16 12.14 -0.29
N VAL A 31 15.92 11.39 0.53
CA VAL A 31 17.31 11.05 0.22
C VAL A 31 17.34 9.80 -0.66
N ASP A 32 17.66 10.00 -1.94
CA ASP A 32 17.97 8.93 -2.88
C ASP A 32 19.47 8.92 -3.17
N HIS A 33 20.16 7.88 -2.68
CA HIS A 33 21.56 7.61 -3.00
C HIS A 33 21.73 6.65 -4.19
N GLY A 34 20.66 6.43 -4.98
CA GLY A 34 20.61 5.48 -6.09
C GLY A 34 20.21 4.05 -5.67
N GLU A 35 20.03 3.82 -4.37
CA GLU A 35 19.63 2.51 -3.81
C GLU A 35 18.14 2.46 -3.43
N LYS A 36 17.44 3.60 -3.38
CA LYS A 36 16.04 3.68 -2.94
C LYS A 36 15.12 2.84 -3.81
N GLN A 37 15.25 2.95 -5.13
CA GLN A 37 14.39 2.22 -6.06
C GLN A 37 14.58 0.70 -5.95
N LYS A 38 15.81 0.25 -5.69
CA LYS A 38 16.10 -1.17 -5.49
C LYS A 38 15.42 -1.70 -4.22
N HIS A 39 15.46 -0.93 -3.13
CA HIS A 39 14.80 -1.31 -1.89
C HIS A 39 13.28 -1.30 -1.98
N ILE A 40 12.70 -0.33 -2.68
CA ILE A 40 11.27 -0.31 -2.96
C ILE A 40 10.89 -1.57 -3.75
N GLN A 41 11.64 -1.94 -4.79
CA GLN A 41 11.37 -3.15 -5.56
C GLN A 41 11.44 -4.42 -4.71
N GLU A 42 12.46 -4.56 -3.85
CA GLU A 42 12.58 -5.72 -2.94
C GLU A 42 11.39 -5.82 -1.96
N VAL A 43 10.88 -4.68 -1.50
CA VAL A 43 9.68 -4.64 -0.64
C VAL A 43 8.43 -4.96 -1.46
N LEU A 44 8.30 -4.45 -2.68
CA LEU A 44 7.18 -4.76 -3.58
C LEU A 44 7.12 -6.24 -3.92
N ASP A 45 8.26 -6.87 -4.24
CA ASP A 45 8.36 -8.31 -4.49
C ASP A 45 7.80 -9.12 -3.30
N CYS A 46 8.13 -8.71 -2.07
CA CYS A 46 7.56 -9.30 -0.86
C CYS A 46 6.06 -9.01 -0.69
N CYS A 47 5.58 -7.83 -1.12
CA CYS A 47 4.17 -7.47 -1.01
C CYS A 47 3.30 -8.34 -1.91
N TRP A 48 3.76 -8.70 -3.12
CA TRP A 48 3.02 -9.58 -4.02
C TRP A 48 2.69 -10.93 -3.37
N ASP A 49 3.70 -11.58 -2.78
CA ASP A 49 3.50 -12.86 -2.08
C ASP A 49 2.52 -12.73 -0.89
N ILE A 50 2.55 -11.61 -0.18
CA ILE A 50 1.68 -11.33 0.97
C ILE A 50 0.25 -11.04 0.52
N LEU A 51 0.07 -10.23 -0.52
CA LEU A 51 -1.24 -9.84 -1.03
C LEU A 51 -2.06 -11.05 -1.47
N ASP A 52 -1.44 -12.07 -2.06
CA ASP A 52 -2.12 -13.29 -2.47
C ASP A 52 -2.72 -14.09 -1.30
N VAL A 53 -2.08 -14.07 -0.14
CA VAL A 53 -2.49 -14.87 1.03
C VAL A 53 -3.21 -14.06 2.11
N LEU A 54 -3.09 -12.73 2.10
CA LEU A 54 -3.71 -11.86 3.09
C LEU A 54 -5.23 -11.78 2.84
N PRO A 55 -6.08 -12.02 3.86
CA PRO A 55 -7.52 -11.89 3.70
C PRO A 55 -7.95 -10.44 3.53
N ALA A 56 -9.12 -10.24 2.92
CA ALA A 56 -9.74 -8.93 2.79
C ALA A 56 -9.88 -8.26 4.17
N SER A 57 -9.16 -7.16 4.37
CA SER A 57 -9.02 -6.47 5.65
C SER A 57 -8.59 -5.03 5.41
N LEU A 58 -8.71 -4.19 6.45
CA LEU A 58 -8.20 -2.81 6.42
C LEU A 58 -6.70 -2.77 6.12
N LEU A 59 -5.94 -3.71 6.69
CA LEU A 59 -4.51 -3.84 6.45
C LEU A 59 -4.21 -4.14 4.98
N LYS A 60 -4.98 -5.05 4.37
CA LYS A 60 -4.86 -5.35 2.94
C LYS A 60 -5.14 -4.13 2.08
N LEU A 61 -6.19 -3.36 2.38
CA LEU A 61 -6.48 -2.13 1.65
C LEU A 61 -5.31 -1.14 1.72
N ARG A 62 -4.78 -0.87 2.92
CA ARG A 62 -3.64 0.06 3.08
C ARG A 62 -2.39 -0.41 2.35
N LEU A 63 -2.10 -1.71 2.37
CA LEU A 63 -0.99 -2.29 1.63
C LEU A 63 -1.18 -2.17 0.11
N LEU A 64 -2.39 -2.43 -0.39
CA LEU A 64 -2.75 -2.24 -1.80
C LEU A 64 -2.58 -0.78 -2.23
N THR A 65 -3.06 0.17 -1.42
CA THR A 65 -2.87 1.62 -1.68
C THR A 65 -1.39 1.98 -1.80
N ALA A 66 -0.56 1.51 -0.86
CA ALA A 66 0.87 1.79 -0.87
C ALA A 66 1.57 1.15 -2.07
N CYS A 67 1.23 -0.09 -2.43
CA CYS A 67 1.80 -0.75 -3.61
C CYS A 67 1.37 -0.03 -4.90
N TYR A 68 0.08 0.30 -5.04
CA TYR A 68 -0.45 1.01 -6.20
C TYR A 68 0.24 2.37 -6.39
N GLY A 69 0.52 3.12 -5.32
CA GLY A 69 1.23 4.40 -5.42
C GLY A 69 2.66 4.31 -5.98
N GLU A 70 3.28 3.12 -5.96
CA GLU A 70 4.62 2.89 -6.49
C GLU A 70 4.60 2.30 -7.92
N VAL A 71 3.62 1.45 -8.25
CA VAL A 71 3.58 0.71 -9.54
C VAL A 71 2.46 1.13 -10.49
N PHE A 72 1.43 1.83 -9.99
CA PHE A 72 0.24 2.27 -10.73
C PHE A 72 -0.45 1.14 -11.51
N ASP A 73 -0.53 -0.05 -10.91
CA ASP A 73 -1.10 -1.25 -11.54
C ASP A 73 -2.60 -1.38 -11.23
N GLU A 74 -3.44 -1.29 -12.27
CA GLU A 74 -4.91 -1.27 -12.15
C GLU A 74 -5.52 -2.46 -11.38
N PRO A 75 -5.03 -3.71 -11.51
CA PRO A 75 -5.52 -4.84 -10.72
C PRO A 75 -5.43 -4.63 -9.20
N LEU A 76 -4.43 -3.89 -8.71
CA LEU A 76 -4.32 -3.54 -7.28
C LEU A 76 -5.46 -2.59 -6.86
N ALA A 77 -5.82 -1.66 -7.74
CA ALA A 77 -6.94 -0.75 -7.52
C ALA A 77 -8.29 -1.50 -7.59
N ASP A 78 -8.45 -2.44 -8.52
CA ASP A 78 -9.63 -3.29 -8.61
C ASP A 78 -9.85 -4.11 -7.33
N GLU A 79 -8.79 -4.70 -6.78
CA GLU A 79 -8.87 -5.44 -5.53
C GLU A 79 -9.20 -4.52 -4.35
N GLY A 80 -8.59 -3.34 -4.28
CA GLY A 80 -8.92 -2.33 -3.26
C GLY A 80 -10.39 -1.93 -3.30
N ARG A 81 -10.93 -1.64 -4.50
CA ARG A 81 -12.36 -1.35 -4.70
C ARG A 81 -13.27 -2.50 -4.29
N ALA A 82 -12.87 -3.75 -4.55
CA ALA A 82 -13.61 -4.92 -4.12
C ALA A 82 -13.68 -5.05 -2.59
N ILE A 83 -12.57 -4.79 -1.88
CA ILE A 83 -12.53 -4.78 -0.41
C ILE A 83 -13.45 -3.68 0.14
N ILE A 84 -13.36 -2.46 -0.38
CA ILE A 84 -14.20 -1.34 0.07
C ILE A 84 -15.69 -1.66 -0.12
N THR A 85 -16.06 -2.25 -1.27
CA THR A 85 -17.44 -2.66 -1.57
C THR A 85 -17.94 -3.76 -0.63
N SER A 86 -17.05 -4.58 -0.07
CA SER A 86 -17.41 -5.63 0.88
C SER A 86 -17.77 -5.11 2.28
N TRP A 87 -17.41 -3.86 2.60
CA TRP A 87 -17.72 -3.26 3.89
C TRP A 87 -19.13 -2.68 3.93
N ASP A 88 -19.76 -2.75 5.10
CA ASP A 88 -21.04 -2.07 5.34
C ASP A 88 -20.79 -0.56 5.46
N SER A 89 -21.25 0.18 4.44
CA SER A 89 -21.10 1.63 4.34
C SER A 89 -21.76 2.39 5.50
N THR A 90 -22.73 1.78 6.19
CA THR A 90 -23.42 2.39 7.33
C THR A 90 -22.68 2.22 8.66
N SER A 91 -21.68 1.34 8.72
CA SER A 91 -20.95 0.99 9.94
C SER A 91 -19.43 1.14 9.81
N LEU A 92 -18.96 1.97 8.88
CA LEU A 92 -17.52 2.19 8.69
C LEU A 92 -16.90 2.85 9.93
N THR A 93 -15.75 2.34 10.34
CA THR A 93 -14.93 2.97 11.37
C THR A 93 -14.19 4.19 10.83
N SER A 94 -13.71 5.07 11.70
CA SER A 94 -12.88 6.22 11.31
C SER A 94 -11.66 5.79 10.49
N ASP A 95 -10.97 4.73 10.92
CA ASP A 95 -9.77 4.23 10.22
C ASP A 95 -10.09 3.67 8.82
N GLN A 96 -11.27 3.06 8.65
CA GLN A 96 -11.73 2.60 7.34
C GLN A 96 -12.07 3.78 6.43
N GLN A 97 -12.73 4.82 6.94
CA GLN A 97 -13.04 6.03 6.18
C GLN A 97 -11.76 6.76 5.73
N GLU A 98 -10.77 6.88 6.62
CA GLU A 98 -9.46 7.43 6.31
C GLU A 98 -8.77 6.63 5.20
N ALA A 99 -8.68 5.31 5.35
CA ALA A 99 -8.04 4.46 4.35
C ALA A 99 -8.77 4.48 2.98
N ILE A 100 -10.09 4.61 2.96
CA ILE A 100 -10.87 4.79 1.72
C ILE A 100 -10.50 6.11 1.05
N ALA A 101 -10.45 7.20 1.81
CA ALA A 101 -10.12 8.52 1.28
C ALA A 101 -8.68 8.56 0.74
N GLU A 102 -7.72 7.98 1.47
CA GLU A 102 -6.35 7.83 0.99
C GLU A 102 -6.29 7.00 -0.30
N PHE A 103 -6.97 5.86 -0.33
CA PHE A 103 -7.03 5.01 -1.52
C PHE A 103 -7.58 5.77 -2.74
N GLN A 104 -8.71 6.47 -2.57
CA GLN A 104 -9.31 7.29 -3.63
C GLN A 104 -8.36 8.40 -4.10
N ASN A 105 -7.71 9.10 -3.17
CA ASN A 105 -6.77 10.16 -3.53
C ASN A 105 -5.60 9.64 -4.38
N VAL A 106 -5.06 8.45 -4.07
CA VAL A 106 -3.94 7.88 -4.83
C VAL A 106 -4.40 7.35 -6.20
N VAL A 107 -5.59 6.72 -6.26
CA VAL A 107 -6.13 6.16 -7.50
C VAL A 107 -6.64 7.22 -8.46
N ASP A 108 -7.37 8.21 -7.95
CA ASP A 108 -8.00 9.26 -8.76
C ASP A 108 -7.01 10.35 -9.19
N ASN A 109 -5.86 10.46 -8.50
CA ASN A 109 -4.80 11.41 -8.82
C ASN A 109 -3.43 10.72 -9.00
N PRO A 110 -3.26 9.87 -10.04
CA PRO A 110 -2.00 9.16 -10.28
C PRO A 110 -0.86 10.10 -10.68
N TYR A 111 -1.17 11.31 -11.15
CA TYR A 111 -0.18 12.34 -11.50
C TYR A 111 -0.45 13.65 -10.72
N PRO A 112 -0.05 13.74 -9.44
CA PRO A 112 -0.33 14.92 -8.61
C PRO A 112 0.28 16.24 -9.11
N TRP A 113 1.23 16.16 -10.03
CA TRP A 113 1.92 17.29 -10.66
C TRP A 113 1.32 17.73 -11.99
N GLU A 114 0.32 17.02 -12.51
CA GLU A 114 -0.43 17.46 -13.67
C GLU A 114 -1.49 18.44 -13.19
N GLU A 115 -1.27 19.74 -13.41
CA GLU A 115 -2.29 20.75 -13.12
C GLU A 115 -3.52 20.43 -13.97
N ILE A 116 -4.67 20.23 -13.32
CA ILE A 116 -5.94 20.12 -14.03
C ILE A 116 -6.20 21.49 -14.65
N GLU A 117 -6.04 21.61 -15.97
CA GLU A 117 -6.47 22.80 -16.68
C GLU A 117 -8.01 22.93 -16.51
N GLU A 118 -8.45 23.98 -15.81
CA GLU A 118 -9.88 24.34 -15.63
C GLU A 118 -10.57 24.73 -16.95
#